data_AF-A0A3D5WMB4-F1
#
_entry.id   AF-A0A3D5WMB4-F1
#
_cell.length_a   1.000
_cell.length_b   1.000
_cell.length_c   1.000
_cell.angle_alpha   90.00
_cell.angle_beta   90.00
_cell.angle_gamma   90.00
#
_symmetry.space_group_name_H-M   'P 1'
#
loop_
_entity.id
_entity.type
_entity.pdbx_description
1 polymer ?
#
loop_
_entity_poly.entity_id
_entity_poly.type
_entity_poly.pdbx_seq_one_letter_code
_entity_poly.pdbx_strand_id
1 'polypeptide(L)'
;DDYRTYDGSTSPGLNDVIMIGTLDMKHNTLKLTSIMRDTLVDVYGQNKKMKVNAAGKKEFGGLKNLYKTLAENFNVKVDGYAEVGFKGFEQAVNAVGGVEVELSDTEVEYLNRTNYVWKKKNRKFKVGKQHLNGAQALGWCRIRKGMDVIGKPVKTVTGLADDYGRTWR
;
A
#
# COMPACT_ATOMS: atom_id res chain seq x y z
N ASP A 1 -4.58 9.79 4.67
CA ASP A 1 -5.38 9.63 5.91
C ASP A 1 -5.84 8.18 6.19
N ASP A 2 -4.90 7.30 6.57
CA ASP A 2 -5.15 6.08 7.38
C ASP A 2 -5.17 6.46 8.87
N TYR A 3 -5.92 7.50 9.22
CA TYR A 3 -6.11 7.86 10.63
C TYR A 3 -7.10 6.87 11.23
N ARG A 4 -6.57 5.86 11.92
CA ARG A 4 -7.39 5.00 12.78
C ARG A 4 -7.67 5.77 14.05
N THR A 5 -8.86 6.33 14.16
CA THR A 5 -9.42 6.75 15.45
C THR A 5 -9.86 5.49 16.18
N TYR A 6 -9.06 5.06 17.15
CA TYR A 6 -9.50 4.13 18.20
C TYR A 6 -9.47 4.95 19.49
N ASP A 7 -10.52 4.86 20.32
CA ASP A 7 -10.62 5.49 21.66
C ASP A 7 -10.33 7.00 21.84
N GLY A 8 -10.24 7.78 20.77
CA GLY A 8 -9.89 9.21 20.85
C GLY A 8 -8.39 9.48 20.71
N SER A 9 -7.57 8.43 20.57
CA SER A 9 -6.18 8.55 20.14
C SER A 9 -6.05 8.45 18.62
N THR A 10 -5.49 9.49 18.01
CA THR A 10 -5.14 9.48 16.58
C THR A 10 -3.72 8.96 16.44
N SER A 11 -3.56 7.65 16.22
CA SER A 11 -2.24 7.12 15.87
C SER A 11 -1.88 7.56 14.44
N PRO A 12 -0.74 8.25 14.23
CA PRO A 12 -0.28 8.53 12.87
C PRO A 12 0.01 7.18 12.19
N GLY A 13 -0.71 6.87 11.11
CA GLY A 13 -0.41 5.71 10.28
C GLY A 13 1.02 5.79 9.77
N LEU A 14 1.73 4.65 9.74
CA LEU A 14 3.02 4.56 9.07
C LEU A 14 2.80 4.52 7.55
N ASN A 15 3.73 5.09 6.80
CA ASN A 15 3.67 5.03 5.34
C ASN A 15 4.04 3.61 4.89
N ASP A 16 3.03 2.84 4.49
CA ASP A 16 3.21 1.45 4.07
C ASP A 16 3.66 1.31 2.60
N VAL A 17 3.39 2.31 1.76
CA VAL A 17 3.78 2.35 0.34
C VAL A 17 4.43 3.69 0.03
N ILE A 18 5.63 3.65 -0.55
CA ILE A 18 6.37 4.83 -0.99
C ILE A 18 6.84 4.55 -2.43
N MET A 19 6.45 5.40 -3.37
CA MET A 19 6.84 5.30 -4.77
C MET A 19 7.34 6.65 -5.27
N ILE A 20 8.40 6.62 -6.06
CA ILE A 20 8.90 7.76 -6.84
C ILE A 20 8.39 7.59 -8.26
N GLY A 21 7.59 8.54 -8.73
CA GLY A 21 7.19 8.63 -10.12
C GLY A 21 8.08 9.60 -10.89
N THR A 22 8.69 9.14 -11.96
CA THR A 22 9.51 9.97 -12.86
C THR A 22 8.81 10.06 -14.21
N LEU A 23 8.38 11.27 -14.55
CA LEU A 23 7.78 11.58 -15.85
C LEU A 23 8.84 12.17 -16.78
N ASP A 24 9.27 11.38 -17.75
CA ASP A 24 10.21 11.82 -18.78
C ASP A 24 9.44 12.32 -20.00
N MET A 25 9.24 13.63 -20.04
CA MET A 25 8.53 14.32 -21.13
C MET A 25 9.29 14.30 -22.46
N LYS A 26 10.61 14.05 -22.45
CA LYS A 26 11.41 14.00 -23.68
C LYS A 26 11.23 12.68 -24.41
N HIS A 27 11.15 11.58 -23.66
CA HIS A 27 10.98 10.24 -24.21
C HIS A 27 9.55 9.71 -24.08
N ASN A 28 8.62 10.50 -23.56
CA ASN A 28 7.23 10.12 -23.27
C ASN A 28 7.13 8.84 -22.42
N THR A 29 7.96 8.72 -21.38
CA THR A 29 7.98 7.54 -20.49
C THR A 29 7.62 7.91 -19.06
N LEU A 30 6.84 7.04 -18.40
CA LEU A 30 6.57 7.09 -16.97
C LEU A 30 7.29 5.93 -16.30
N LYS A 31 8.16 6.24 -15.34
CA LYS A 31 8.86 5.24 -14.52
C LYS A 31 8.35 5.32 -13.08
N LEU A 32 8.04 4.17 -12.49
CA LEU A 32 7.66 4.06 -11.08
C LEU A 32 8.71 3.24 -10.35
N THR A 33 9.30 3.83 -9.31
CA THR A 33 10.31 3.18 -8.47
C THR A 33 9.76 3.03 -7.05
N SER A 34 9.53 1.80 -6.64
CA SER A 34 9.08 1.48 -5.27
C SER A 34 10.25 1.55 -4.29
N ILE A 35 10.06 2.27 -3.18
CA ILE A 35 10.99 2.28 -2.06
C ILE A 35 10.50 1.28 -1.02
N MET A 36 11.35 0.32 -0.65
CA MET A 36 10.99 -0.67 0.36
C MET A 36 10.77 -0.01 1.71
N ARG A 37 9.63 -0.30 2.35
CA ARG A 37 9.19 0.29 3.62
C ARG A 37 10.21 0.24 4.76
N ASP A 38 11.02 -0.82 4.78
CA ASP A 38 12.00 -1.10 5.84
C ASP A 38 13.43 -0.64 5.47
N THR A 39 13.60 0.10 4.37
CA THR A 39 14.89 0.70 3.98
C THR A 39 15.40 1.60 5.11
N LEU A 40 16.64 1.40 5.54
CA LEU A 40 17.30 2.24 6.53
C LEU A 40 17.74 3.56 5.87
N VAL A 41 17.29 4.69 6.41
CA VAL A 41 17.59 6.02 5.89
C VAL A 41 18.10 6.94 7.00
N ASP A 42 18.98 7.87 6.62
CA ASP A 42 19.38 9.02 7.43
C ASP A 42 18.28 10.06 7.42
N VAL A 43 17.63 10.32 8.56
CA VAL A 43 16.47 11.21 8.60
C VAL A 43 16.92 12.67 8.47
N TYR A 44 16.37 13.38 7.49
CA TYR A 44 16.76 14.76 7.21
C TYR A 44 16.67 15.63 8.46
N GLY A 45 17.74 16.38 8.75
CA GLY A 45 17.80 17.31 9.89
C GLY A 45 17.75 16.62 11.26
N GLN A 46 17.82 15.29 11.31
CA GLN A 46 17.90 14.49 12.52
C GLN A 46 19.20 13.69 12.46
N ASN A 47 20.05 13.77 13.49
CA ASN A 47 21.25 12.93 13.55
C ASN A 47 20.87 11.47 13.95
N LYS A 48 19.97 10.84 13.18
CA LYS A 48 19.33 9.57 13.48
C LYS A 48 19.04 8.78 12.20
N LYS A 49 19.26 7.46 12.27
CA LYS A 49 18.84 6.50 11.26
C LYS A 49 17.60 5.74 11.69
N MET A 50 16.68 5.50 10.77
CA MET A 50 15.52 4.63 11.01
C MET A 50 14.95 4.07 9.71
N LYS A 51 13.98 3.16 9.82
CA LYS A 51 13.22 2.68 8.66
C LYS A 51 12.46 3.83 8.01
N VAL A 52 12.45 3.88 6.67
CA VAL A 52 11.85 4.99 5.90
C VAL A 52 10.37 5.22 6.22
N ASN A 53 9.61 4.18 6.55
CA ASN A 53 8.21 4.33 6.99
C ASN A 53 8.04 5.09 8.30
N ALA A 54 9.05 5.04 9.18
CA ALA A 54 9.08 5.76 10.45
C ALA A 54 9.61 7.19 10.28
N ALA A 55 10.44 7.45 9.26
CA ALA A 55 10.99 8.77 8.98
C ALA A 55 9.90 9.82 8.64
N GLY A 56 8.72 9.37 8.20
CA GLY A 56 7.56 10.24 7.92
C GLY A 56 6.65 10.54 9.10
N LYS A 57 7.00 10.15 10.33
CA LYS A 57 6.19 10.48 11.51
C LYS A 57 6.11 11.98 11.75
N LYS A 58 4.96 12.43 12.30
CA LYS A 58 4.71 13.85 12.64
C LYS A 58 5.78 14.44 13.57
N GLU A 59 6.32 13.65 14.49
CA GLU A 59 7.39 14.05 15.42
C GLU A 59 8.67 14.52 14.72
N PHE A 60 8.92 14.07 13.48
CA PHE A 60 10.06 14.49 12.67
C PHE A 60 9.70 15.55 11.62
N GLY A 61 8.49 16.10 11.64
CA GLY A 61 8.01 17.04 10.62
C GLY A 61 7.16 16.40 9.51
N GLY A 62 6.75 15.14 9.69
CA GLY A 62 5.79 14.47 8.84
C GLY A 62 6.26 14.25 7.40
N LEU A 63 5.32 14.34 6.46
CA LEU A 63 5.57 14.05 5.04
C LEU A 63 6.59 15.01 4.40
N LYS A 64 6.63 16.27 4.85
CA LYS A 64 7.60 17.26 4.39
C LYS A 64 9.04 16.87 4.74
N ASN A 65 9.25 16.23 5.90
CA ASN A 65 10.58 15.74 6.28
C ASN A 65 10.93 14.42 5.60
N LEU A 66 9.94 13.55 5.39
CA LEU A 66 10.13 12.33 4.60
C LEU A 66 10.59 12.65 3.18
N TYR A 67 9.95 13.64 2.54
CA TYR A 67 10.35 14.14 1.24
C TYR A 67 11.84 14.53 1.20
N LYS A 68 12.31 15.30 2.18
CA LYS A 68 13.73 15.72 2.24
C LYS A 68 14.67 14.55 2.53
N THR A 69 14.25 13.65 3.41
CA THR A 69 14.96 12.41 3.73
C THR A 69 15.19 11.58 2.47
N LEU A 70 14.15 11.37 1.66
CA LEU A 70 14.27 10.64 0.39
C LEU A 70 15.18 11.37 -0.61
N ALA A 71 15.02 12.69 -0.74
CA ALA A 71 15.84 13.50 -1.65
C ALA A 71 17.34 13.40 -1.32
N GLU A 72 17.71 13.46 -0.04
CA GLU A 72 19.11 13.37 0.41
C GLU A 72 19.66 11.94 0.31
N ASN A 73 18.92 10.93 0.77
CA ASN A 73 19.40 9.54 0.79
C ASN A 73 19.57 8.96 -0.62
N PHE A 74 18.71 9.34 -1.56
CA PHE A 74 18.74 8.82 -2.93
C PHE A 74 19.34 9.81 -3.93
N ASN A 75 19.78 10.99 -3.47
CA ASN A 75 20.32 12.07 -4.29
C ASN A 75 19.40 12.41 -5.48
N VAL A 76 18.10 12.55 -5.21
CA VAL A 76 17.07 12.84 -6.21
C VAL A 76 16.45 14.21 -5.98
N LYS A 77 16.22 14.95 -7.06
CA LYS A 77 15.33 16.11 -7.04
C LYS A 77 13.90 15.61 -7.21
N VAL A 78 13.02 16.01 -6.31
CA VAL A 78 11.61 15.64 -6.32
C VAL A 78 10.79 16.92 -6.51
N ASP A 79 9.94 16.98 -7.52
CA ASP A 79 9.22 18.23 -7.84
C ASP A 79 7.93 18.42 -7.03
N GLY A 80 7.44 17.35 -6.42
CA GLY A 80 6.26 17.36 -5.57
C GLY A 80 5.95 16.00 -4.98
N TYR A 81 4.90 15.93 -4.15
CA TYR A 81 4.40 14.69 -3.59
C TYR A 81 2.87 14.69 -3.61
N ALA A 82 2.29 13.50 -3.66
CA ALA A 82 0.88 13.28 -3.43
C ALA A 82 0.73 12.25 -2.31
N GLU A 83 -0.12 12.55 -1.32
CA GLU A 83 -0.51 11.56 -0.30
C GLU A 83 -1.85 10.96 -0.69
N VAL A 84 -1.91 9.63 -0.76
CA VAL A 84 -3.15 8.91 -1.04
C VAL A 84 -3.54 8.09 0.18
N GLY A 85 -4.62 8.49 0.85
CA GLY A 85 -5.27 7.67 1.87
C GLY A 85 -6.17 6.59 1.26
N PHE A 86 -6.68 5.70 2.10
CA PHE A 86 -7.56 4.60 1.66
C PHE A 86 -8.80 5.08 0.88
N LYS A 87 -9.47 6.14 1.34
CA LYS A 87 -10.61 6.71 0.63
C LYS A 87 -10.24 7.20 -0.78
N GLY A 88 -9.08 7.87 -0.91
CA GLY A 88 -8.59 8.34 -2.20
C GLY A 88 -8.24 7.18 -3.14
N PHE A 89 -7.63 6.12 -2.61
CA PHE A 89 -7.38 4.89 -3.37
C PHE A 89 -8.67 4.24 -3.87
N GLU A 90 -9.67 4.05 -2.99
CA GLU A 90 -10.95 3.46 -3.39
C GLU A 90 -11.63 4.29 -4.49
N GLN A 91 -11.61 5.61 -4.36
CA GLN A 91 -12.16 6.53 -5.36
C GLN A 91 -11.42 6.44 -6.69
N ALA A 92 -10.08 6.41 -6.67
CA ALA A 92 -9.27 6.30 -7.88
C ALA A 92 -9.57 4.99 -8.63
N VAL A 93 -9.61 3.86 -7.93
CA VAL A 93 -9.96 2.56 -8.53
C VAL A 93 -11.36 2.57 -9.12
N ASN A 94 -12.34 3.12 -8.40
CA ASN A 94 -13.71 3.22 -8.93
C ASN A 94 -13.79 4.15 -10.15
N ALA A 95 -13.02 5.24 -10.17
CA ALA A 95 -13.00 6.21 -11.27
C ALA A 95 -12.45 5.61 -12.57
N VAL A 96 -11.49 4.69 -12.48
CA VAL A 96 -10.98 3.94 -13.65
C VAL A 96 -11.84 2.72 -14.01
N GLY A 97 -12.99 2.55 -13.35
CA GLY A 97 -13.95 1.49 -13.61
C GLY A 97 -13.70 0.18 -12.86
N GLY A 98 -12.73 0.13 -11.93
CA GLY A 98 -12.32 -1.06 -11.19
C GLY A 98 -11.07 -1.73 -11.76
N VAL A 99 -10.64 -2.84 -11.16
CA VAL A 99 -9.44 -3.60 -11.58
C VAL A 99 -9.74 -5.09 -11.71
N GLU A 100 -9.24 -5.71 -12.78
CA GLU A 100 -9.33 -7.16 -12.94
C GLU A 100 -8.23 -7.87 -12.14
N VAL A 101 -8.64 -8.84 -11.32
CA VAL A 101 -7.76 -9.65 -10.49
C VAL A 101 -8.22 -11.11 -10.51
N GLU A 102 -7.27 -12.02 -10.56
CA GLU A 102 -7.51 -13.46 -10.38
C GLU A 102 -7.21 -13.84 -8.93
N LEU A 103 -8.19 -14.43 -8.24
CA LEU A 103 -8.07 -14.81 -6.83
C LEU A 103 -8.09 -16.34 -6.67
N SER A 104 -7.26 -16.84 -5.77
CA SER A 104 -7.31 -18.23 -5.31
C SER A 104 -8.52 -18.49 -4.38
N ASP A 105 -8.79 -19.76 -4.12
CA ASP A 105 -9.74 -20.21 -3.10
C ASP A 105 -9.41 -19.65 -1.70
N THR A 106 -8.14 -19.70 -1.30
CA THR A 106 -7.68 -19.23 0.02
C THR A 106 -7.76 -17.70 0.16
N GLU A 107 -7.50 -16.94 -0.91
CA GLU A 107 -7.66 -15.48 -0.91
C GLU A 107 -9.13 -15.08 -0.77
N VAL A 108 -10.02 -15.79 -1.47
CA VAL A 108 -11.47 -15.57 -1.40
C VAL A 108 -12.00 -15.89 -0.01
N GLU A 109 -11.61 -17.01 0.58
CA GLU A 109 -12.01 -17.38 1.94
C GLU A 109 -11.56 -16.30 2.94
N TYR A 110 -10.29 -15.88 2.84
CA TYR A 110 -9.72 -14.87 3.71
C TYR A 110 -10.44 -13.51 3.59
N LEU A 111 -10.62 -13.01 2.37
CA LEU A 111 -11.23 -11.70 2.12
C LEU A 111 -12.71 -11.64 2.48
N ASN A 112 -13.42 -12.77 2.34
CA ASN A 112 -14.84 -12.82 2.71
C ASN A 112 -15.05 -12.80 4.24
N ARG A 113 -14.05 -13.25 5.02
CA ARG A 113 -14.12 -13.35 6.49
C ARG A 113 -13.54 -12.13 7.20
N THR A 114 -12.46 -11.56 6.69
CA THR A 114 -11.72 -10.47 7.34
C THR A 114 -12.44 -9.13 7.24
N ASN A 115 -12.03 -8.16 8.07
CA ASN A 115 -12.57 -6.81 8.06
C ASN A 115 -11.85 -5.84 7.12
N TYR A 116 -10.98 -6.34 6.23
CA TYR A 116 -10.23 -5.50 5.30
C TYR A 116 -11.13 -4.77 4.30
N VAL A 117 -12.29 -5.36 3.99
CA VAL A 117 -13.41 -4.64 3.37
C VAL A 117 -14.40 -4.26 4.46
N TRP A 118 -14.49 -2.96 4.76
CA TRP A 118 -15.30 -2.45 5.88
C TRP A 118 -16.77 -2.90 5.79
N LYS A 119 -17.41 -2.69 4.64
CA LYS A 119 -18.81 -3.06 4.40
C LYS A 119 -18.91 -4.56 4.17
N LYS A 120 -19.47 -5.31 5.11
CA LYS A 120 -19.71 -6.77 4.97
C LYS A 120 -20.42 -7.14 3.67
N LYS A 121 -21.38 -6.32 3.21
CA LYS A 121 -22.08 -6.56 1.93
C LYS A 121 -21.19 -6.57 0.69
N ASN A 122 -20.00 -5.96 0.77
CA ASN A 122 -19.01 -5.90 -0.31
C ASN A 122 -18.00 -7.07 -0.25
N ARG A 123 -18.07 -7.93 0.79
CA ARG A 123 -17.28 -9.15 0.94
C ARG A 123 -17.94 -10.29 0.17
N LYS A 124 -17.93 -10.17 -1.15
CA LYS A 124 -18.51 -11.14 -2.08
C LYS A 124 -17.49 -11.52 -3.16
N PHE A 125 -16.29 -11.88 -2.72
CA PHE A 125 -15.23 -12.36 -3.60
C PHE A 125 -15.55 -13.77 -4.11
N LYS A 126 -15.13 -14.07 -5.33
CA LYS A 126 -15.28 -15.38 -5.99
C LYS A 126 -13.92 -15.91 -6.46
N VAL A 127 -13.77 -17.22 -6.60
CA VAL A 127 -12.53 -17.81 -7.12
C VAL A 127 -12.39 -17.50 -8.61
N GLY A 128 -11.15 -17.29 -9.07
CA GLY A 128 -10.83 -16.98 -10.46
C GLY A 128 -10.85 -15.49 -10.77
N LYS A 129 -10.89 -15.17 -12.07
CA LYS A 129 -10.86 -13.80 -12.58
C LYS A 129 -12.14 -13.07 -12.23
N GLN A 130 -12.00 -11.89 -11.65
CA GLN A 130 -13.13 -11.02 -11.36
C GLN A 130 -12.71 -9.55 -11.35
N HIS A 131 -13.71 -8.69 -11.48
CA HIS A 131 -13.51 -7.25 -11.43
C HIS A 131 -13.76 -6.71 -10.02
N LEU A 132 -12.75 -6.07 -9.43
CA LEU A 132 -12.81 -5.50 -8.09
C LEU A 132 -13.11 -4.01 -8.15
N ASN A 133 -14.10 -3.57 -7.36
CA ASN A 133 -14.27 -2.15 -7.06
C ASN A 133 -13.19 -1.67 -6.05
N GLY A 134 -13.13 -0.37 -5.79
CA GLY A 134 -12.12 0.23 -4.93
C GLY A 134 -12.04 -0.37 -3.52
N ALA A 135 -13.19 -0.64 -2.88
CA ALA A 135 -13.20 -1.22 -1.53
C ALA A 135 -12.69 -2.68 -1.54
N GLN A 136 -13.02 -3.44 -2.58
CA GLN A 136 -12.54 -4.81 -2.75
C GLN A 136 -11.04 -4.85 -3.09
N ALA A 137 -10.59 -3.98 -4.00
CA ALA A 137 -9.19 -3.84 -4.37
C ALA A 137 -8.33 -3.43 -3.17
N LEU A 138 -8.81 -2.47 -2.37
CA LEU A 138 -8.13 -2.07 -1.12
C LEU A 138 -8.02 -3.25 -0.16
N GLY A 139 -9.08 -4.05 -0.01
CA GLY A 139 -9.05 -5.25 0.82
C GLY A 139 -8.00 -6.28 0.34
N TRP A 140 -7.93 -6.49 -0.97
CA TRP A 140 -6.97 -7.42 -1.60
C TRP A 140 -5.52 -6.95 -1.44
N CYS A 141 -5.20 -5.68 -1.71
CA CYS A 141 -3.85 -5.14 -1.56
C CYS A 141 -3.33 -5.14 -0.11
N ARG A 142 -4.21 -5.34 0.88
CA ARG A 142 -3.85 -5.37 2.30
C ARG A 142 -3.60 -6.77 2.84
N ILE A 143 -3.81 -7.82 2.03
CA ILE A 143 -3.35 -9.17 2.38
C ILE A 143 -1.82 -9.12 2.51
N ARG A 144 -1.31 -9.48 3.69
CA ARG A 144 0.13 -9.61 3.95
C ARG A 144 0.45 -11.05 4.33
N LYS A 145 1.69 -11.47 4.08
CA LYS A 145 2.30 -12.76 4.44
C LYS A 145 1.71 -13.27 5.77
N GLY A 146 0.81 -14.24 5.68
CA GLY A 146 -0.06 -14.51 6.81
C GLY A 146 -0.87 -15.77 6.60
N MET A 147 -0.90 -16.56 7.66
CA MET A 147 -1.93 -17.53 7.85
C MET A 147 -3.30 -16.81 7.93
N ASP A 148 -4.35 -17.44 7.45
CA ASP A 148 -5.72 -17.01 7.60
C ASP A 148 -6.07 -16.93 9.09
N VAL A 149 -7.27 -16.45 9.39
CA VAL A 149 -7.81 -16.38 10.75
C VAL A 149 -7.87 -17.75 11.49
N ILE A 150 -7.52 -18.86 10.84
CA ILE A 150 -7.46 -20.24 11.37
C ILE A 150 -6.06 -20.87 11.21
N GLY A 151 -4.99 -20.12 10.90
CA GLY A 151 -3.65 -20.70 10.80
C GLY A 151 -3.28 -21.32 9.44
N LYS A 152 -4.08 -21.13 8.37
CA LYS A 152 -3.79 -21.68 7.03
C LYS A 152 -3.14 -20.66 6.10
N PRO A 153 -2.09 -20.99 5.33
CA PRO A 153 -1.47 -20.02 4.42
C PRO A 153 -2.46 -19.43 3.39
N VAL A 154 -2.51 -18.10 3.27
CA VAL A 154 -3.25 -17.42 2.18
C VAL A 154 -2.37 -17.42 0.93
N LYS A 155 -2.63 -18.37 0.04
CA LYS A 155 -1.84 -18.60 -1.18
C LYS A 155 -2.44 -17.86 -2.36
N THR A 156 -1.59 -17.37 -3.24
CA THR A 156 -1.97 -16.77 -4.52
C THR A 156 -2.24 -17.86 -5.55
N VAL A 157 -2.70 -17.48 -6.74
CA VAL A 157 -2.91 -18.41 -7.88
C VAL A 157 -1.64 -19.19 -8.27
N THR A 158 -0.45 -18.64 -7.96
CA THR A 158 0.84 -19.30 -8.19
C THR A 158 1.26 -20.23 -7.04
N GLY A 159 0.44 -20.34 -5.98
CA GLY A 159 0.74 -21.13 -4.79
C GLY A 159 1.66 -20.43 -3.78
N LEU A 160 2.21 -19.26 -4.12
CA LEU A 160 3.03 -18.44 -3.22
C LEU A 160 2.16 -17.77 -2.14
N ALA A 161 2.66 -17.71 -0.90
CA ALA A 161 1.96 -17.13 0.24
C ALA A 161 2.50 -15.72 0.64
N ASP A 162 3.18 -15.07 -0.29
CA ASP A 162 3.78 -13.75 -0.11
C ASP A 162 3.30 -12.76 -1.18
N ASP A 163 3.80 -11.53 -1.11
CA ASP A 163 3.39 -10.44 -1.99
C ASP A 163 3.88 -10.66 -3.44
N TYR A 164 4.95 -11.44 -3.65
CA TYR A 164 5.48 -11.75 -4.98
C TYR A 164 4.48 -12.57 -5.81
N GLY A 165 3.75 -13.49 -5.18
CA GLY A 165 2.69 -14.23 -5.85
C GLY A 165 1.55 -13.35 -6.40
N ARG A 166 1.37 -12.14 -5.85
CA ARG A 166 0.32 -11.18 -6.27
C ARG A 166 0.77 -10.23 -7.36
N THR A 167 2.08 -10.07 -7.55
CA THR A 167 2.68 -9.26 -8.61
C THR A 167 3.05 -10.08 -9.84
N TRP A 168 3.07 -11.41 -9.73
CA TRP A 168 3.38 -12.31 -10.84
C TRP A 168 2.28 -12.29 -11.91
N ARG A 169 2.58 -11.71 -13.08
CA ARG A 169 1.75 -11.68 -14.29
C ARG A 169 2.63 -11.66 -15.52
#